data_AF-A0A9R0R864-F1
#
_entry.id   AF-A0A9R0R864-F1
#
_cell.length_a   1.000
_cell.length_b   1.000
_cell.length_c   1.000
_cell.angle_alpha   90.00
_cell.angle_beta   90.00
_cell.angle_gamma   90.00
#
_symmetry.space_group_name_H-M   'P 1'
#
loop_
_entity.id
_entity.type
_entity.pdbx_description
1 polymer ?
#
loop_
_entity_poly.entity_id
_entity_poly.type
_entity_poly.pdbx_seq_one_letter_code
_entity_poly.pdbx_strand_id
1 'polypeptide(L)'
;MTLFMGHGSMTRVLALAAAMLAAAGIGMASGQQAGVPSIISRDTFDYMLGNRSQSGCEGGAFYTYDAFVQAANASKLRGFGTIGDEDTRRRELAAFFGQTSHETAGYCWVKEQKPTIARYYGRGPIQLTQ
;
A
#
# COMPACT_ATOMS: atom_id res chain seq x y z
N MET A 1 22.00 -52.34 -46.46
CA MET A 1 23.02 -51.70 -45.61
C MET A 1 22.70 -50.21 -45.48
N THR A 2 23.34 -49.56 -44.52
CA THR A 2 23.56 -48.10 -44.40
C THR A 2 24.02 -47.46 -45.72
N LEU A 3 23.95 -46.14 -45.97
CA LEU A 3 23.58 -44.96 -45.14
C LEU A 3 22.63 -44.06 -46.00
N PHE A 4 22.33 -42.76 -45.82
CA PHE A 4 22.81 -41.65 -44.99
C PHE A 4 21.63 -40.67 -44.71
N MET A 5 21.80 -39.72 -43.78
CA MET A 5 20.84 -38.63 -43.50
C MET A 5 21.25 -37.30 -44.17
N GLY A 6 20.28 -36.43 -44.49
CA GLY A 6 20.56 -35.08 -44.99
C GLY A 6 19.33 -34.19 -45.09
N HIS A 7 18.88 -33.60 -43.98
CA HIS A 7 17.80 -32.60 -43.97
C HIS A 7 18.38 -31.18 -43.86
N GLY A 8 18.28 -30.40 -44.94
CA GLY A 8 18.58 -28.97 -44.96
C GLY A 8 17.38 -28.14 -44.49
N SER A 9 17.64 -27.14 -43.64
CA SER A 9 16.63 -26.19 -43.18
C SER A 9 16.29 -25.14 -44.25
N MET A 10 15.08 -24.56 -44.20
CA MET A 10 14.79 -23.10 -44.26
C MET A 10 13.36 -22.79 -44.76
N THR A 11 12.33 -23.09 -43.97
CA THR A 11 10.94 -22.66 -44.28
C THR A 11 10.75 -21.17 -43.95
N ARG A 12 10.94 -20.28 -44.95
CA ARG A 12 10.73 -18.82 -44.83
C ARG A 12 9.55 -18.34 -45.69
N VAL A 13 8.33 -18.36 -45.14
CA VAL A 13 7.31 -17.32 -45.40
C VAL A 13 6.46 -17.15 -44.14
N LEU A 14 6.55 -16.00 -43.49
CA LEU A 14 5.60 -15.54 -42.48
C LEU A 14 5.22 -14.11 -42.85
N ALA A 15 4.04 -13.95 -43.46
CA ALA A 15 3.59 -12.69 -44.05
C ALA A 15 2.35 -12.16 -43.33
N LEU A 16 2.58 -11.13 -42.52
CA LEU A 16 1.74 -9.94 -42.36
C LEU A 16 0.21 -10.11 -42.47
N ALA A 17 -0.47 -10.03 -41.33
CA ALA A 17 -1.77 -9.38 -41.23
C ALA A 17 -1.69 -8.36 -40.08
N ALA A 18 -2.03 -7.09 -40.34
CA ALA A 18 -1.89 -6.00 -39.37
C ALA A 18 -3.09 -5.06 -39.41
N ALA A 19 -3.41 -4.50 -38.23
CA ALA A 19 -4.33 -3.40 -37.98
C ALA A 19 -5.84 -3.58 -38.34
N MET A 20 -6.65 -3.62 -37.28
CA MET A 20 -7.89 -2.82 -37.15
C MET A 20 -7.89 -2.22 -35.73
N LEU A 21 -8.49 -1.04 -35.54
CA LEU A 21 -8.18 -0.14 -34.43
C LEU A 21 -9.45 0.58 -33.90
N ALA A 22 -9.79 0.43 -32.60
CA ALA A 22 -10.67 1.38 -31.90
C ALA A 22 -10.68 1.25 -30.36
N ALA A 23 -10.46 2.38 -29.69
CA ALA A 23 -11.20 2.86 -28.50
C ALA A 23 -11.50 1.92 -27.31
N ALA A 24 -10.48 1.64 -26.49
CA ALA A 24 -10.64 1.68 -25.04
C ALA A 24 -9.40 2.36 -24.43
N GLY A 25 -9.56 3.59 -23.92
CA GLY A 25 -8.44 4.44 -23.51
C GLY A 25 -7.85 4.06 -22.15
N ILE A 26 -7.08 2.96 -22.08
CA ILE A 26 -6.18 2.70 -20.94
C ILE A 26 -5.01 3.68 -21.04
N GLY A 27 -5.25 4.93 -20.66
CA GLY A 27 -4.24 5.97 -20.58
C GLY A 27 -3.23 5.62 -19.50
N MET A 28 -2.14 4.93 -19.87
CA MET A 28 -0.95 4.81 -19.03
C MET A 28 -0.22 6.15 -19.00
N ALA A 29 -0.84 7.13 -18.34
CA ALA A 29 -0.22 8.35 -17.93
C ALA A 29 0.84 8.00 -16.88
N SER A 30 2.09 7.83 -17.32
CA SER A 30 3.26 7.77 -16.45
C SER A 30 3.59 9.17 -15.90
N GLY A 31 2.60 9.78 -15.25
CA GLY A 31 2.84 10.85 -14.29
C GLY A 31 3.60 10.28 -13.11
N GLN A 32 4.47 11.08 -12.50
CA GLN A 32 5.22 10.68 -11.31
C GLN A 32 4.20 10.40 -10.18
N GLN A 33 3.92 9.13 -9.86
CA GLN A 33 2.89 8.77 -8.89
C GLN A 33 3.19 9.43 -7.53
N ALA A 34 2.42 10.46 -7.17
CA ALA A 34 2.68 11.25 -5.99
C ALA A 34 2.49 10.40 -4.73
N GLY A 35 3.47 10.48 -3.81
CA GLY A 35 3.52 9.67 -2.59
C GLY A 35 2.41 10.00 -1.59
N VAL A 36 2.27 9.16 -0.56
CA VAL A 36 1.23 9.26 0.47
C VAL A 36 0.97 10.69 1.02
N PRO A 37 1.97 11.57 1.24
CA PRO A 37 1.75 12.96 1.65
C PRO A 37 0.89 13.82 0.70
N SER A 38 0.75 13.46 -0.58
CA SER A 38 -0.13 14.17 -1.52
C SER A 38 -1.61 13.78 -1.39
N ILE A 39 -1.90 12.68 -0.69
CA ILE A 39 -3.26 12.18 -0.46
C ILE A 39 -3.73 12.51 0.96
N ILE A 40 -2.81 12.41 1.93
CA ILE A 40 -3.03 12.67 3.36
C ILE A 40 -2.04 13.74 3.81
N SER A 41 -2.54 14.97 3.97
CA SER A 41 -1.78 16.06 4.62
C SER A 41 -1.70 15.83 6.13
N ARG A 42 -0.87 16.63 6.81
CA ARG A 42 -0.81 16.63 8.29
C ARG A 42 -2.19 16.94 8.89
N ASP A 43 -2.87 17.95 8.38
CA ASP A 43 -4.18 18.38 8.88
C ASP A 43 -5.25 17.27 8.70
N THR A 44 -5.21 16.55 7.56
CA THR A 44 -6.09 15.39 7.34
C THR A 44 -5.77 14.25 8.30
N PHE A 45 -4.50 13.96 8.57
CA PHE A 45 -4.08 12.96 9.55
C PHE A 45 -4.50 13.35 10.98
N ASP A 46 -4.25 14.59 11.40
CA ASP A 46 -4.59 15.08 12.74
C ASP A 46 -6.11 15.18 12.95
N TYR A 47 -6.89 15.44 11.89
CA TYR A 47 -8.36 15.30 11.91
C TYR A 47 -8.79 13.83 12.04
N MET A 48 -8.31 12.95 11.15
CA MET A 48 -8.72 11.53 11.12
C MET A 48 -8.34 10.78 12.41
N LEU A 49 -7.25 11.17 13.08
CA LEU A 49 -6.76 10.53 14.29
C LEU A 49 -6.98 11.37 15.56
N GLY A 50 -7.78 12.45 15.52
CA GLY A 50 -7.85 13.46 16.60
C GLY A 50 -8.14 12.91 18.01
N ASN A 51 -8.80 11.75 18.11
CA ASN A 51 -9.02 11.04 19.37
C ASN A 51 -7.72 10.65 20.12
N ARG A 52 -6.59 10.46 19.41
CA ARG A 52 -5.28 10.11 19.99
C ARG A 52 -4.79 11.09 21.06
N SER A 53 -5.26 12.34 21.00
CA SER A 53 -4.86 13.44 21.87
C SER A 53 -5.85 13.73 23.02
N GLN A 54 -6.85 12.87 23.23
CA GLN A 54 -7.77 13.01 24.38
C GLN A 54 -7.07 12.69 25.71
N SER A 55 -7.58 13.28 26.80
CA SER A 55 -7.07 13.08 28.16
C SER A 55 -7.11 11.60 28.56
N GLY A 56 -5.95 11.02 28.83
CA GLY A 56 -5.80 9.60 29.19
C GLY A 56 -5.32 8.69 28.05
N CYS A 57 -5.23 9.19 26.82
CA CYS A 57 -4.66 8.44 25.69
C CYS A 57 -3.12 8.54 25.63
N GLU A 58 -2.45 7.44 25.31
CA GLU A 58 -1.00 7.38 25.07
C GLU A 58 -0.63 7.91 23.66
N GLY A 59 -1.56 7.83 22.71
CA GLY A 59 -1.29 8.01 21.28
C GLY A 59 -0.89 9.41 20.81
N GLY A 60 -1.17 10.46 21.60
CA GLY A 60 -0.92 11.86 21.23
C GLY A 60 0.55 12.18 20.94
N ALA A 61 1.47 11.61 21.73
CA ALA A 61 2.91 11.75 21.50
C ALA A 61 3.49 10.66 20.58
N PHE A 62 2.80 9.52 20.43
CA PHE A 62 3.34 8.34 19.75
C PHE A 62 3.00 8.30 18.24
N TYR A 63 1.73 8.48 17.88
CA TYR A 63 1.25 8.38 16.49
C TYR A 63 1.40 9.72 15.76
N THR A 64 2.64 10.11 15.47
CA THR A 64 2.93 11.37 14.75
C THR A 64 2.80 11.21 13.24
N TYR A 65 2.42 12.29 12.54
CA TYR A 65 2.38 12.32 11.08
C TYR A 65 3.74 12.01 10.45
N ASP A 66 4.83 12.51 11.03
CA ASP A 66 6.18 12.31 10.53
C ASP A 66 6.63 10.84 10.64
N ALA A 67 6.25 10.15 11.73
CA ALA A 67 6.46 8.71 11.85
C ALA A 67 5.60 7.91 10.84
N PHE A 68 4.34 8.32 10.61
CA PHE A 68 3.49 7.72 9.58
C PHE A 68 4.08 7.89 8.18
N VAL A 69 4.51 9.10 7.81
CA VAL A 69 5.12 9.39 6.50
C VAL A 69 6.47 8.67 6.32
N GLN A 70 7.29 8.59 7.38
CA GLN A 70 8.54 7.82 7.35
C GLN A 70 8.29 6.33 7.14
N ALA A 71 7.28 5.76 7.82
CA ALA A 71 6.90 4.35 7.65
C ALA A 71 6.30 4.09 6.26
N ALA A 72 5.38 4.93 5.79
CA ALA A 72 4.74 4.80 4.47
C ALA A 72 5.74 4.86 3.31
N ASN A 73 6.81 5.67 3.44
CA ASN A 73 7.89 5.77 2.45
C ASN A 73 8.97 4.67 2.61
N ALA A 74 8.85 3.74 3.57
CA ALA A 74 9.85 2.70 3.78
C ALA A 74 9.92 1.72 2.59
N SER A 75 11.14 1.33 2.20
CA SER A 75 11.39 0.45 1.04
C SER A 75 10.81 -0.96 1.15
N LYS A 76 10.24 -1.33 2.30
CA LYS A 76 9.49 -2.58 2.54
C LYS A 76 7.98 -2.45 2.26
N LEU A 77 7.42 -1.23 2.24
CA LEU A 77 6.01 -0.95 1.96
C LEU A 77 5.79 -0.35 0.57
N ARG A 78 6.63 -0.73 -0.41
CA ARG A 78 6.51 -0.27 -1.81
C ARG A 78 5.12 -0.58 -2.36
N GLY A 79 4.38 0.47 -2.74
CA GLY A 79 3.02 0.39 -3.27
C GLY A 79 1.95 0.87 -2.29
N PHE A 80 2.26 0.95 -0.99
CA PHE A 80 1.32 1.43 0.03
C PHE A 80 0.87 2.87 -0.28
N GLY A 81 -0.44 3.08 -0.36
CA GLY A 81 -1.09 4.35 -0.69
C GLY A 81 -0.63 4.96 -2.02
N THR A 82 -0.03 4.18 -2.91
CA THR A 82 0.65 4.66 -4.13
C THR A 82 0.31 3.87 -5.40
N ILE A 83 -0.51 2.82 -5.31
CA ILE A 83 -0.97 2.04 -6.47
C ILE A 83 -2.38 2.48 -6.93
N GLY A 84 -2.58 2.57 -8.24
CA GLY A 84 -3.87 2.86 -8.86
C GLY A 84 -4.16 4.35 -9.07
N ASP A 85 -5.45 4.64 -9.30
CA ASP A 85 -5.97 6.01 -9.39
C ASP A 85 -6.00 6.72 -8.02
N GLU A 86 -6.43 7.97 -7.98
CA GLU A 86 -6.50 8.73 -6.72
C GLU A 86 -7.50 8.13 -5.73
N ASP A 87 -8.69 7.75 -6.20
CA ASP A 87 -9.73 7.17 -5.35
C ASP A 87 -9.30 5.83 -4.74
N THR A 88 -8.52 5.03 -5.47
CA THR A 88 -7.97 3.75 -4.98
C THR A 88 -6.96 3.99 -3.88
N ARG A 89 -6.05 4.95 -4.05
CA ARG A 89 -5.08 5.34 -3.00
C ARG A 89 -5.79 5.96 -1.79
N ARG A 90 -6.84 6.75 -2.00
CA ARG A 90 -7.72 7.28 -0.92
C ARG A 90 -8.44 6.15 -0.18
N ARG A 91 -9.01 5.18 -0.88
CA ARG A 91 -9.66 3.98 -0.30
C ARG A 91 -8.69 3.13 0.51
N GLU A 92 -7.49 2.88 -0.01
CA GLU A 92 -6.45 2.10 0.66
C GLU A 92 -6.03 2.74 2.00
N LEU A 93 -5.71 4.04 1.98
CA LEU A 93 -5.31 4.78 3.16
C LEU A 93 -6.45 4.92 4.16
N ALA A 94 -7.68 5.17 3.70
CA ALA A 94 -8.87 5.19 4.57
C ALA A 94 -9.15 3.83 5.21
N ALA A 95 -8.96 2.72 4.49
CA ALA A 95 -9.10 1.36 5.03
C ALA A 95 -8.01 1.06 6.08
N PHE A 96 -6.75 1.43 5.81
CA PHE A 96 -5.66 1.32 6.77
C PHE A 96 -5.97 2.08 8.06
N PHE A 97 -6.33 3.37 7.97
CA PHE A 97 -6.66 4.19 9.12
C PHE A 97 -7.91 3.70 9.85
N GLY A 98 -8.94 3.21 9.14
CA GLY A 98 -10.15 2.66 9.74
C GLY A 98 -9.88 1.40 10.58
N GLN A 99 -9.16 0.42 10.03
CA GLN A 99 -8.82 -0.81 10.74
C GLN A 99 -7.90 -0.54 11.94
N THR A 100 -6.83 0.22 11.73
CA THR A 100 -5.89 0.52 12.82
C THR A 100 -6.47 1.45 13.89
N SER A 101 -7.43 2.32 13.54
CA SER A 101 -8.25 3.06 14.51
C SER A 101 -9.12 2.14 15.36
N HIS A 102 -9.73 1.10 14.78
CA HIS A 102 -10.49 0.10 15.53
C HIS A 102 -9.61 -0.61 16.58
N GLU A 103 -8.47 -1.18 16.15
CA GLU A 103 -7.55 -1.92 17.04
C GLU A 103 -6.96 -1.08 18.19
N THR A 104 -6.88 0.24 18.02
CA THR A 104 -6.28 1.17 19.00
C THR A 104 -7.29 2.04 19.76
N ALA A 105 -8.59 1.76 19.58
CA ALA A 105 -9.70 2.58 20.09
C ALA A 105 -9.55 4.08 19.75
N GLY A 106 -9.48 4.38 18.44
CA GLY A 106 -9.29 5.74 17.92
C GLY A 106 -7.86 6.24 18.12
N TYR A 107 -6.85 5.39 17.92
CA TYR A 107 -5.44 5.72 18.19
C TYR A 107 -5.16 6.18 19.63
N CYS A 108 -5.99 5.78 20.60
CA CYS A 108 -5.81 6.11 22.00
C CYS A 108 -4.69 5.28 22.64
N TRP A 109 -4.64 3.97 22.35
CA TRP A 109 -3.77 3.00 23.02
C TRP A 109 -2.62 2.52 22.13
N VAL A 110 -1.38 2.65 22.64
CA VAL A 110 -0.17 2.16 21.96
C VAL A 110 0.08 0.67 22.24
N LYS A 111 -0.52 0.14 23.30
CA LYS A 111 -0.33 -1.22 23.83
C LYS A 111 -1.67 -1.85 24.21
N GLU A 112 -1.70 -3.17 24.26
CA GLU A 112 -2.80 -3.94 24.84
C GLU A 112 -3.00 -3.58 26.32
N GLN A 113 -4.24 -3.26 26.70
CA GLN A 113 -4.58 -2.72 28.03
C GLN A 113 -4.60 -3.76 29.16
N LYS A 114 -4.70 -5.05 28.85
CA LYS A 114 -4.76 -6.17 29.83
C LYS A 114 -3.94 -7.38 29.35
N PRO A 115 -2.62 -7.20 29.13
CA PRO A 115 -1.78 -8.17 28.43
C PRO A 115 -1.68 -9.49 29.18
N THR A 116 -2.16 -10.57 28.55
CA THR A 116 -2.03 -11.93 29.09
C THR A 116 -0.66 -12.56 28.78
N ILE A 117 -0.01 -12.15 27.68
CA ILE A 117 1.30 -12.66 27.24
C ILE A 117 2.34 -11.53 27.32
N ALA A 118 3.11 -11.48 28.41
CA ALA A 118 4.01 -10.37 28.74
C ALA A 118 5.09 -10.02 27.67
N ARG A 119 5.40 -10.92 26.73
CA ARG A 119 6.35 -10.67 25.63
C ARG A 119 5.65 -10.22 24.34
N TYR A 120 4.59 -10.91 23.93
CA TYR A 120 3.99 -10.76 22.60
C TYR A 120 2.63 -10.05 22.57
N TYR A 121 2.21 -9.43 23.68
CA TYR A 121 1.01 -8.59 23.75
C TYR A 121 0.93 -7.52 22.63
N GLY A 122 -0.30 -7.12 22.29
CA GLY A 122 -0.60 -6.23 21.17
C GLY A 122 0.09 -4.86 21.28
N ARG A 123 0.68 -4.39 20.17
CA ARG A 123 1.36 -3.08 20.08
C ARG A 123 1.16 -2.35 18.76
N GLY A 124 1.19 -1.02 18.82
CA GLY A 124 1.19 -0.14 17.65
C GLY A 124 -0.16 -0.07 16.92
N PRO A 125 -0.21 0.44 15.68
CA PRO A 125 -1.46 0.70 14.96
C PRO A 125 -2.34 -0.55 14.75
N ILE A 126 -1.74 -1.73 14.58
CA ILE A 126 -2.44 -2.97 14.23
C ILE A 126 -2.44 -3.99 15.40
N GLN A 127 -2.15 -3.52 16.62
CA GLN A 127 -1.98 -4.35 17.84
C GLN A 127 -1.20 -5.66 17.58
N LEU A 128 -0.03 -5.53 16.94
CA LEU A 128 0.75 -6.67 16.47
C LEU A 128 1.11 -7.63 17.62
N THR A 129 0.71 -8.89 17.45
CA THR A 129 0.75 -9.98 18.44
C THR A 129 1.38 -11.23 17.82
N GLN A 130 1.88 -12.16 18.64
CA GLN A 130 2.26 -13.54 18.26
C GLN A 130 1.65 -14.55 19.24
#